data_AF-A0A368NMV7-F1
#
_entry.id   AF-A0A368NMV7-F1
#
_cell.length_a   1.000
_cell.length_b   1.000
_cell.length_c   1.000
_cell.angle_alpha   90.00
_cell.angle_beta   90.00
_cell.angle_gamma   90.00
#
_symmetry.space_group_name_H-M   'P 1'
#
loop_
_entity.id
_entity.type
_entity.pdbx_description
1 polymer ?
#
loop_
_entity_poly.entity_id
_entity_poly.type
_entity_poly.pdbx_seq_one_letter_code
_entity_poly.pdbx_strand_id
1 'polypeptide(L)'
;MPARKNSQAWDEIAALPNLGTVSAKMLLAAGIASLTELQALGAVRCFLRVEQQLLKPPSLNLLYALEGALVNTHWCTVKREMGGQLILELDAARQALKA
;
A
#
# COMPACT_ATOMS: atom_id res chain seq x y z
N MET A 1 -31.48 -3.79 1.43
CA MET A 1 -30.62 -2.69 0.98
C MET A 1 -29.19 -2.97 1.45
N PRO A 2 -28.22 -3.39 0.61
CA PRO A 2 -26.83 -3.47 1.05
C PRO A 2 -26.12 -2.12 0.91
N ALA A 3 -25.07 -1.94 1.71
CA ALA A 3 -24.58 -0.66 2.23
C ALA A 3 -23.74 0.18 1.25
N ARG A 4 -23.91 1.52 1.30
CA ARG A 4 -23.06 2.57 0.69
C ARG A 4 -21.64 2.67 1.31
N LYS A 5 -21.07 1.60 1.84
CA LYS A 5 -19.76 1.67 2.51
C LYS A 5 -18.58 1.76 1.54
N ASN A 6 -18.75 1.25 0.31
CA ASN A 6 -17.65 1.16 -0.65
C ASN A 6 -17.25 2.51 -1.28
N SER A 7 -18.14 3.51 -1.29
CA SER A 7 -17.81 4.84 -1.84
C SER A 7 -16.91 5.64 -0.88
N GLN A 8 -17.18 5.62 0.42
CA GLN A 8 -16.40 6.39 1.40
C GLN A 8 -14.97 5.88 1.55
N ALA A 9 -14.79 4.57 1.63
CA ALA A 9 -13.46 3.94 1.69
C ALA A 9 -12.65 4.19 0.41
N TRP A 10 -13.34 4.21 -0.72
CA TRP A 10 -12.73 4.58 -1.99
C TRP A 10 -12.26 6.02 -1.99
N ASP A 11 -13.11 6.96 -1.59
CA ASP A 11 -12.79 8.39 -1.57
C ASP A 11 -11.59 8.67 -0.65
N GLU A 12 -11.49 7.98 0.49
CA GLU A 12 -10.37 8.14 1.42
C GLU A 12 -9.03 7.66 0.81
N ILE A 13 -8.98 6.45 0.26
CA ILE A 13 -7.76 5.91 -0.34
C ILE A 13 -7.39 6.65 -1.63
N ALA A 14 -8.37 7.01 -2.46
CA ALA A 14 -8.13 7.74 -3.71
C ALA A 14 -7.71 9.20 -3.48
N ALA A 15 -7.98 9.76 -2.30
CA ALA A 15 -7.50 11.08 -1.89
C ALA A 15 -6.05 11.07 -1.39
N LEU A 16 -5.48 9.90 -1.09
CA LEU A 16 -4.10 9.80 -0.61
C LEU A 16 -3.09 10.13 -1.72
N PRO A 17 -2.02 10.89 -1.41
CA PRO A 17 -1.03 11.24 -2.41
C PRO A 17 -0.32 9.99 -2.91
N ASN A 18 0.05 9.99 -4.20
CA ASN A 18 0.68 8.87 -4.91
C ASN A 18 -0.22 7.66 -5.20
N LEU A 19 -1.44 7.58 -4.66
CA LEU A 19 -2.33 6.44 -4.84
C LEU A 19 -3.41 6.73 -5.88
N GLY A 20 -3.21 6.21 -7.10
CA GLY A 20 -4.20 6.28 -8.17
C GLY A 20 -5.33 5.25 -8.01
N THR A 21 -6.32 5.29 -8.92
CA THR A 21 -7.51 4.41 -8.92
C THR A 21 -7.18 2.91 -8.93
N VAL A 22 -6.07 2.51 -9.58
CA VAL A 22 -5.63 1.12 -9.60
C VAL A 22 -5.09 0.69 -8.23
N SER A 23 -4.26 1.50 -7.60
CA SER A 23 -3.73 1.24 -6.26
C SER A 23 -4.85 1.22 -5.22
N ALA A 24 -5.84 2.11 -5.35
CA ALA A 24 -7.02 2.11 -4.49
C ALA A 24 -7.83 0.81 -4.58
N LYS A 25 -8.08 0.30 -5.80
CA LYS A 25 -8.73 -1.02 -5.99
C LYS A 25 -7.95 -2.14 -5.32
N MET A 26 -6.63 -2.15 -5.48
CA MET A 26 -5.75 -3.17 -4.90
C MET A 26 -5.80 -3.14 -3.37
N LEU A 27 -5.75 -1.95 -2.77
CA LEU A 27 -5.81 -1.77 -1.32
C LEU A 27 -7.16 -2.21 -0.75
N LEU A 28 -8.26 -1.79 -1.37
CA LEU A 28 -9.61 -2.21 -0.95
C LEU A 28 -9.79 -3.73 -1.05
N ALA A 29 -9.29 -4.36 -2.12
CA ALA A 29 -9.31 -5.82 -2.27
C ALA A 29 -8.46 -6.52 -1.18
N ALA A 30 -7.40 -5.87 -0.72
CA ALA A 30 -6.55 -6.35 0.37
C ALA A 30 -7.10 -6.00 1.79
N GLY A 31 -8.31 -5.44 1.88
CA GLY A 31 -8.93 -5.05 3.14
C GLY A 31 -8.31 -3.82 3.79
N ILE A 32 -7.67 -2.95 3.00
CA ILE A 32 -7.10 -1.67 3.43
C ILE A 32 -7.98 -0.57 2.83
N ALA A 33 -8.82 0.01 3.68
CA ALA A 33 -9.90 0.92 3.33
C ALA A 33 -9.72 2.33 3.92
N SER A 34 -8.69 2.56 4.74
CA SER A 34 -8.43 3.86 5.36
C SER A 34 -6.94 4.19 5.50
N LEU A 35 -6.62 5.48 5.68
CA LEU A 35 -5.28 5.93 6.04
C LEU A 35 -4.85 5.37 7.40
N THR A 36 -5.80 5.24 8.33
CA THR A 36 -5.54 4.71 9.67
C THR A 36 -5.04 3.26 9.60
N GLU A 37 -5.66 2.42 8.77
CA GLU A 37 -5.22 1.04 8.54
C GLU A 37 -3.85 1.00 7.85
N LEU A 38 -3.62 1.87 6.86
CA LEU A 38 -2.33 2.00 6.19
C LEU A 38 -1.22 2.39 7.19
N GLN A 39 -1.47 3.31 8.10
CA GLN A 39 -0.55 3.72 9.17
C GLN A 39 -0.30 2.59 10.18
N ALA A 40 -1.35 1.88 10.59
CA ALA A 40 -1.23 0.79 11.56
C ALA A 40 -0.41 -0.40 11.03
N LEU A 41 -0.46 -0.65 9.72
CA LEU A 41 0.26 -1.73 9.07
C LEU A 41 1.65 -1.32 8.57
N GLY A 42 1.79 -0.09 8.09
CA GLY A 42 2.95 0.39 7.36
C GLY A 42 2.97 -0.08 5.89
N ALA A 43 3.74 0.61 5.06
CA ALA A 43 3.78 0.40 3.62
C ALA A 43 4.15 -1.05 3.23
N VAL A 44 5.14 -1.64 3.90
CA VAL A 44 5.63 -3.00 3.61
C VAL A 44 4.54 -4.06 3.85
N ARG A 45 3.84 -4.00 4.99
CA ARG A 45 2.78 -4.99 5.30
C ARG A 45 1.57 -4.80 4.40
N CYS A 46 1.22 -3.56 4.06
CA CYS A 46 0.18 -3.27 3.08
C CYS A 46 0.53 -3.83 1.70
N PHE A 47 1.77 -3.64 1.24
CA PHE A 47 2.26 -4.20 -0.02
C PHE A 47 2.14 -5.73 -0.03
N LEU A 48 2.55 -6.40 1.04
CA LEU A 48 2.46 -7.86 1.15
C LEU A 48 1.02 -8.38 1.15
N ARG A 49 0.09 -7.68 1.81
CA ARG A 49 -1.33 -8.03 1.75
C ARG A 49 -1.88 -7.91 0.35
N VAL A 50 -1.53 -6.85 -0.37
CA VAL A 50 -1.91 -6.70 -1.78
C VAL A 50 -1.29 -7.80 -2.65
N GLU A 51 -0.01 -8.11 -2.46
CA GLU A 51 0.69 -9.18 -3.17
C GLU A 51 -0.02 -10.54 -3.01
N GLN A 52 -0.55 -10.85 -1.82
CA GLN A 52 -1.29 -12.08 -1.54
C GLN A 52 -2.65 -12.17 -2.25
N GLN A 53 -3.25 -11.04 -2.67
CA GLN A 53 -4.53 -11.03 -3.39
C GLN A 53 -4.38 -11.14 -4.90
N LEU A 54 -3.16 -11.03 -5.43
CA LEU A 54 -2.90 -10.97 -6.86
C LEU A 54 -2.18 -12.23 -7.35
N LEU A 55 -2.55 -12.71 -8.53
CA LEU A 55 -1.83 -13.80 -9.21
C LEU A 55 -0.39 -13.39 -9.62
N LYS A 56 -0.16 -12.08 -9.79
CA LYS A 56 1.14 -11.50 -10.12
C LYS A 56 1.45 -10.39 -9.13
N PRO A 57 2.69 -10.35 -8.61
CA PRO A 57 3.06 -9.35 -7.61
C PRO A 57 2.97 -7.94 -8.21
N PRO A 58 2.48 -6.96 -7.43
CA PRO A 58 2.47 -5.57 -7.87
C PRO A 58 3.90 -5.04 -8.00
N SER A 59 4.09 -3.97 -8.78
CA SER A 59 5.40 -3.34 -8.91
C SER A 59 5.83 -2.63 -7.62
N LEU A 60 7.14 -2.50 -7.39
CA LEU A 60 7.69 -1.73 -6.25
C LEU A 60 7.26 -0.26 -6.22
N ASN A 61 6.76 0.28 -7.33
CA ASN A 61 6.16 1.61 -7.33
C ASN A 61 4.96 1.70 -6.38
N LEU A 62 4.21 0.60 -6.19
CA LEU A 62 3.16 0.56 -5.18
C LEU A 62 3.74 0.71 -3.77
N LEU A 63 4.84 0.01 -3.46
CA LEU A 63 5.51 0.14 -2.16
C LEU A 63 5.94 1.59 -1.89
N TYR A 64 6.57 2.24 -2.86
CA TYR A 64 7.00 3.64 -2.72
C TYR A 64 5.82 4.62 -2.66
N ALA A 65 4.73 4.33 -3.36
CA ALA A 65 3.51 5.14 -3.28
C ALA A 65 2.85 5.04 -1.91
N LEU A 66 2.81 3.84 -1.31
CA LEU A 66 2.28 3.63 0.03
C LEU A 66 3.10 4.37 1.08
N GLU A 67 4.43 4.25 1.02
CA GLU A 67 5.30 4.97 1.94
C GLU A 67 5.20 6.49 1.71
N GLY A 68 5.16 6.93 0.46
CA GLY A 68 4.93 8.35 0.12
C GLY A 68 3.60 8.89 0.63
N ALA A 69 2.55 8.07 0.71
CA ALA A 69 1.29 8.44 1.33
C ALA A 69 1.42 8.60 2.85
N LEU A 70 2.25 7.78 3.51
CA LEU A 70 2.50 7.85 4.95
C LEU A 70 3.37 9.03 5.36
N VAL A 71 4.46 9.29 4.62
CA VAL A 71 5.41 10.36 4.92
C VAL A 71 5.09 11.67 4.17
N ASN A 72 3.93 11.74 3.52
CA ASN A 72 3.48 12.89 2.74
C ASN A 72 4.54 13.39 1.72
N THR A 73 5.18 12.47 1.02
CA THR A 73 6.27 12.73 0.08
C THR A 73 5.98 12.09 -1.27
N HIS A 74 6.37 12.74 -2.38
CA HIS A 74 6.20 12.15 -3.71
C HIS A 74 7.01 10.85 -3.85
N TRP A 75 6.41 9.81 -4.45
CA TRP A 75 6.99 8.47 -4.53
C TRP A 75 8.38 8.43 -5.19
N CYS A 76 8.72 9.34 -6.11
CA CYS A 76 10.07 9.42 -6.69
C CYS A 76 11.14 9.78 -5.66
N THR A 77 10.81 10.65 -4.71
CA THR A 77 11.73 11.06 -3.64
C THR A 77 11.90 9.90 -2.66
N VAL A 78 10.80 9.26 -2.25
CA VAL A 78 10.84 8.05 -1.41
C VAL A 78 11.70 6.96 -2.05
N LYS A 79 11.50 6.67 -3.34
CA LYS A 79 12.31 5.70 -4.08
C LYS A 79 13.81 6.04 -4.02
N ARG A 80 14.16 7.33 -4.13
CA ARG A 80 15.54 7.79 -4.12
C ARG A 80 16.18 7.71 -2.73
N GLU A 81 15.44 8.11 -1.70
CA GLU A 81 15.99 8.32 -0.36
C GLU A 81 15.82 7.09 0.55
N MET A 82 14.68 6.39 0.43
CA MET A 82 14.27 5.29 1.31
C MET A 82 14.17 3.95 0.57
N GLY A 83 14.35 3.93 -0.76
CA GLY A 83 14.06 2.75 -1.58
C GLY A 83 14.85 1.50 -1.18
N GLY A 84 16.14 1.66 -0.86
CA GLY A 84 16.98 0.55 -0.40
C GLY A 84 16.51 -0.04 0.93
N GLN A 85 16.15 0.82 1.89
CA GLN A 85 15.60 0.40 3.18
C GLN A 85 14.28 -0.35 3.01
N LEU A 86 13.35 0.19 2.22
CA LEU A 86 12.04 -0.42 1.97
C LEU A 86 12.15 -1.80 1.30
N ILE A 87 13.09 -1.96 0.36
CA ILE A 87 13.35 -3.27 -0.26
C ILE A 87 13.87 -4.27 0.77
N LEU A 88 14.83 -3.87 1.60
CA LEU A 88 15.40 -4.73 2.63
C LEU A 88 14.33 -5.15 3.65
N GLU A 89 13.51 -4.21 4.12
CA GLU A 89 12.39 -4.49 5.01
C GLU A 89 11.35 -5.41 4.37
N LEU A 90 11.05 -5.21 3.08
CA LEU A 90 10.15 -6.08 2.34
C LEU A 90 10.69 -7.51 2.25
N ASP A 91 11.96 -7.68 1.92
CA ASP A 91 12.57 -9.00 1.81
C ASP A 91 12.64 -9.71 3.16
N ALA A 92 12.97 -8.98 4.24
CA ALA A 92 12.93 -9.50 5.60
C ALA A 92 11.50 -9.93 6.00
N ALA A 93 10.49 -9.10 5.72
CA ALA A 93 9.10 -9.42 6.01
C ALA A 93 8.59 -10.62 5.19
N ARG A 94 9.01 -10.76 3.93
CA ARG A 94 8.70 -11.95 3.11
C ARG A 94 9.32 -13.22 3.66
N GLN A 95 10.54 -13.15 4.18
CA GLN A 95 11.19 -14.30 4.81
C GLN A 95 10.47 -14.69 6.10
N ALA A 96 10.09 -13.71 6.93
CA ALA A 96 9.34 -13.94 8.16
C ALA A 96 7.97 -14.61 7.93
N LEU A 97 7.32 -14.37 6.78
CA LEU A 97 6.06 -15.04 6.42
C LEU A 97 6.24 -16.49 5.95
N LYS A 98 7.46 -16.90 5.59
CA LYS A 98 7.78 -18.25 5.10
C LYS A 98 8.33 -19.17 6.20
N ALA A 99 8.75 -18.59 7.32
CA ALA A 99 9.23 -19.29 8.51
C ALA A 99 8.04 -19.77 9.36
#